data_AF-A0A537KMB0-F1
#
_entry.id   AF-A0A537KMB0-F1
#
_cell.length_a   1.000
_cell.length_b   1.000
_cell.length_c   1.000
_cell.angle_alpha   90.00
_cell.angle_beta   90.00
_cell.angle_gamma   90.00
#
_symmetry.space_group_name_H-M   'P 1'
#
loop_
_entity.id
_entity.type
_entity.pdbx_description
1 polymer ?
#
loop_
_entity_poly.entity_id
_entity_poly.type
_entity_poly.pdbx_seq_one_letter_code
_entity_poly.pdbx_strand_id
1 'polypeptide(L)'
;MLHFNREDENDYKSFFEGVESLNNRYYQTAIGYDSNESVQIPSVVYKYEDGQLNLDATFGKSVHTTVVSENVPGWNLYNVYRLPSSLHSAISWKFLSAKSWSVYSVLLKGQASQNDEAMIIDFKTDEFSVVILKNNKLLLAKTFSYTSPEDVLYYLLKCCQQLNLSQQTIKLSLAGLIEKDSAVYRELYKYFINLEFESLSAEVKLSEALIVHPEHYFSSISKLAACVL
;
A
#
# COMPACT_ATOMS: atom_id res chain seq x y z
N MET A 1 -0.79 -12.34 3.74
CA MET A 1 -0.02 -11.12 4.06
C MET A 1 0.87 -11.45 5.26
N LEU A 2 2.19 -11.39 5.11
CA LEU A 2 3.14 -11.73 6.17
C LEU A 2 3.63 -10.43 6.82
N HIS A 3 3.33 -10.23 8.11
CA HIS A 3 3.83 -9.08 8.87
C HIS A 3 5.20 -9.43 9.46
N PHE A 4 6.21 -8.59 9.21
CA PHE A 4 7.55 -8.74 9.75
C PHE A 4 7.78 -7.74 10.88
N ASN A 5 8.10 -8.24 12.08
CA ASN A 5 8.43 -7.43 13.25
C ASN A 5 9.73 -7.95 13.91
N ARG A 6 10.75 -8.27 13.09
CA ARG A 6 12.03 -8.85 13.57
C ARG A 6 13.22 -8.10 12.95
N GLU A 7 14.17 -7.69 13.78
CA GLU A 7 15.22 -6.75 13.40
C GLU A 7 16.50 -7.42 12.85
N ASP A 8 16.67 -8.74 13.00
CA ASP A 8 17.92 -9.45 12.69
C ASP A 8 17.94 -10.21 11.35
N GLU A 9 19.03 -10.09 10.58
CA GLU A 9 19.24 -10.81 9.30
C GLU A 9 19.16 -12.34 9.42
N ASN A 10 19.66 -12.90 10.53
CA ASN A 10 19.62 -14.34 10.78
C ASN A 10 18.19 -14.86 10.91
N ASP A 11 17.27 -14.04 11.41
CA ASP A 11 15.86 -14.41 11.56
C ASP A 11 15.19 -14.53 10.20
N TYR A 12 15.48 -13.63 9.25
CA TYR A 12 14.93 -13.69 7.89
C TYR A 12 15.37 -14.94 7.13
N LYS A 13 16.63 -15.35 7.29
CA LYS A 13 17.14 -16.57 6.67
C LYS A 13 16.40 -17.81 7.20
N SER A 14 16.28 -17.92 8.53
CA SER A 14 15.55 -19.02 9.17
C SER A 14 14.07 -19.06 8.72
N PHE A 15 13.47 -17.89 8.56
CA PHE A 15 12.09 -17.76 8.07
C PHE A 15 11.94 -18.29 6.65
N PHE A 16 12.82 -17.88 5.72
CA PHE A 16 12.75 -18.36 4.34
C PHE A 16 12.98 -19.87 4.24
N GLU A 17 13.87 -20.44 5.06
CA GLU A 17 14.10 -21.89 5.12
C GLU A 17 12.89 -22.65 5.68
N GLY A 18 12.19 -22.07 6.66
CA GLY A 18 11.01 -22.67 7.29
C GLY A 18 9.74 -22.70 6.46
N VAL A 19 9.67 -21.92 5.37
CA VAL A 19 8.49 -21.86 4.48
C VAL A 19 8.84 -22.49 3.12
N GLU A 20 8.44 -23.75 2.92
CA GLU A 20 8.78 -24.54 1.74
C GLU A 20 8.46 -23.82 0.42
N SER A 21 7.29 -23.19 0.32
CA SER A 21 6.87 -22.47 -0.88
C SER A 21 7.82 -21.32 -1.25
N LEU A 22 8.48 -20.66 -0.31
CA LEU A 22 9.43 -19.58 -0.60
C LEU A 22 10.77 -20.08 -1.16
N ASN A 23 11.00 -21.39 -1.17
CA ASN A 23 12.21 -22.03 -1.71
C ASN A 23 12.02 -22.61 -3.12
N ASN A 24 10.79 -22.60 -3.65
CA ASN A 24 10.50 -23.05 -5.00
C ASN A 24 11.05 -22.08 -6.06
N ARG A 25 11.23 -22.58 -7.29
CA ARG A 25 11.55 -21.75 -8.45
C ARG A 25 10.26 -21.21 -9.05
N TYR A 26 10.17 -19.89 -9.15
CA TYR A 26 9.06 -19.19 -9.78
C TYR A 26 9.51 -18.59 -11.10
N TYR A 27 8.61 -18.57 -12.09
CA TYR A 27 8.85 -17.87 -13.35
C TYR A 27 9.04 -16.36 -13.11
N GLN A 28 8.28 -15.81 -12.17
CA GLN A 28 8.31 -14.40 -11.81
C GLN A 28 7.97 -14.21 -10.34
N THR A 29 8.63 -13.23 -9.72
CA THR A 29 8.40 -12.86 -8.31
C THR A 29 8.14 -11.37 -8.21
N ALA A 30 7.07 -11.00 -7.51
CA ALA A 30 6.76 -9.64 -7.11
C ALA A 30 6.88 -9.52 -5.60
N ILE A 31 7.46 -8.42 -5.12
CA ILE A 31 7.56 -8.12 -3.69
C ILE A 31 6.79 -6.82 -3.42
N GLY A 32 5.84 -6.87 -2.50
CA GLY A 32 5.15 -5.68 -2.00
C GLY A 32 5.76 -5.25 -0.69
N TYR A 33 6.22 -4.00 -0.61
CA TYR A 33 6.71 -3.39 0.62
C TYR A 33 5.66 -2.49 1.23
N ASP A 34 5.41 -2.72 2.50
CA ASP A 34 4.46 -1.98 3.29
C ASP A 34 5.21 -1.09 4.29
N SER A 35 5.83 -0.05 3.76
CA SER A 35 6.63 0.90 4.55
C SER A 35 5.87 2.19 4.77
N ASN A 36 5.71 2.55 6.04
CA ASN A 36 5.03 3.76 6.46
C ASN A 36 5.90 5.03 6.28
N GLU A 37 7.23 4.89 6.26
CA GLU A 37 8.16 5.98 5.92
C GLU A 37 8.34 6.07 4.40
N SER A 38 7.37 6.71 3.74
CA SER A 38 7.40 6.96 2.30
C SER A 38 7.03 8.40 1.97
N VAL A 39 7.73 8.96 0.99
CA VAL A 39 7.43 10.25 0.36
C VAL A 39 7.22 10.05 -1.14
N GLN A 40 6.21 10.70 -1.69
CA GLN A 40 5.90 10.66 -3.12
C GLN A 40 6.35 11.96 -3.77
N ILE A 41 7.29 11.85 -4.71
CA ILE A 41 7.98 12.99 -5.31
C ILE A 41 7.61 13.04 -6.80
N PRO A 42 7.07 14.15 -7.32
CA PRO A 42 6.82 14.29 -8.75
C PRO A 42 8.11 14.08 -9.56
N SER A 43 8.03 13.32 -10.65
CA SER A 43 9.19 12.93 -11.46
C SER A 43 9.97 14.14 -11.99
N VAL A 44 9.29 15.26 -12.22
CA VAL A 44 9.88 16.51 -12.72
C VAL A 44 10.85 17.18 -11.74
N VAL A 45 10.74 16.90 -10.44
CA VAL A 45 11.61 17.47 -9.40
C VAL A 45 12.40 16.41 -8.65
N TYR A 46 12.23 15.13 -9.02
CA TYR A 46 12.92 14.03 -8.37
C TYR A 46 14.43 14.06 -8.64
N LYS A 47 15.20 13.88 -7.57
CA LYS A 47 16.65 13.68 -7.58
C LYS A 47 16.97 12.52 -6.67
N TYR A 48 17.75 11.56 -7.18
CA TYR A 48 18.05 10.33 -6.43
C TYR A 48 18.83 10.63 -5.15
N GLU A 49 19.78 11.55 -5.23
CA GLU A 49 20.62 12.00 -4.12
C GLU A 49 19.84 12.65 -2.97
N ASP A 50 18.66 13.22 -3.24
CA ASP A 50 17.84 13.91 -2.25
C ASP A 50 16.90 12.94 -1.50
N GLY A 51 16.83 11.66 -1.87
CA GLY A 51 15.88 10.70 -1.31
C GLY A 51 15.98 10.58 0.21
N GLN A 52 17.19 10.41 0.73
CA GLN A 52 17.47 10.35 2.18
C GLN A 52 17.02 11.63 2.88
N LEU A 53 17.35 12.80 2.29
CA LEU A 53 17.05 14.11 2.85
C LEU A 53 15.54 14.35 2.96
N ASN A 54 14.77 14.01 1.92
CA ASN A 54 13.32 14.17 1.92
C ASN A 54 12.66 13.31 3.01
N LEU A 55 13.14 12.07 3.17
CA LEU A 55 12.67 11.17 4.22
C LEU A 55 13.07 11.69 5.62
N ASP A 56 14.31 12.17 5.79
CA ASP A 56 14.80 12.71 7.07
C ASP A 56 14.00 13.94 7.50
N ALA A 57 13.66 14.82 6.55
CA ALA A 57 12.86 16.00 6.81
C ALA A 57 11.41 15.67 7.22
N THR A 58 10.87 14.55 6.75
CA THR A 58 9.47 14.18 6.96
C THR A 58 9.28 13.28 8.19
N PHE A 59 10.18 12.32 8.40
CA PHE A 59 10.06 11.29 9.42
C PHE A 59 11.17 11.35 10.48
N GLY A 60 12.16 12.21 10.30
CA GLY A 60 13.37 12.23 11.11
C GLY A 60 14.42 11.24 10.62
N LYS A 61 15.58 11.28 11.28
CA LYS A 61 16.70 10.39 10.96
C LYS A 61 16.43 8.99 11.48
N SER A 62 16.63 8.01 10.62
CA SER A 62 16.66 6.59 11.00
C SER A 62 18.04 6.01 10.72
N VAL A 63 18.50 5.15 11.61
CA VAL A 63 19.71 4.32 11.43
C VAL A 63 19.32 2.92 10.93
N HIS A 64 20.28 2.17 10.40
CA HIS A 64 20.10 0.79 9.93
C HIS A 64 18.98 0.61 8.89
N THR A 65 18.71 1.65 8.10
CA THR A 65 17.75 1.62 7.00
C THR A 65 18.43 1.82 5.66
N THR A 66 17.77 1.29 4.63
CA THR A 66 18.11 1.50 3.22
C THR A 66 17.00 2.32 2.58
N VAL A 67 17.38 3.36 1.84
CA VAL A 67 16.45 4.15 1.03
C VAL A 67 16.26 3.44 -0.31
N VAL A 68 15.00 3.18 -0.66
CA VAL A 68 14.59 2.62 -1.94
C VAL A 68 13.78 3.66 -2.69
N SER A 69 14.09 3.84 -3.97
CA SER A 69 13.33 4.69 -4.87
C SER A 69 12.76 3.85 -6.00
N GLU A 70 11.45 3.94 -6.20
CA GLU A 70 10.74 3.30 -7.31
C GLU A 70 10.09 4.35 -8.21
N ASN A 71 10.20 4.15 -9.52
CA ASN A 71 9.51 4.97 -10.50
C ASN A 71 8.09 4.42 -10.70
N VAL A 72 7.10 5.32 -10.73
CA VAL A 72 5.69 5.00 -11.01
C VAL A 72 5.26 5.77 -12.27
N PRO A 73 5.55 5.25 -13.48
CA PRO A 73 5.45 6.02 -14.72
C PRO A 73 4.04 6.54 -15.00
N GLY A 74 3.01 5.71 -14.77
CA GLY A 74 1.61 6.07 -15.00
C GLY A 74 1.11 7.26 -14.17
N TRP A 75 1.86 7.63 -13.13
CA TRP A 75 1.54 8.70 -12.21
C TRP A 75 2.58 9.82 -12.21
N ASN A 76 3.59 9.76 -13.09
CA ASN A 76 4.69 10.73 -13.18
C ASN A 76 5.32 11.05 -11.82
N LEU A 77 5.56 10.04 -10.99
CA LEU A 77 6.12 10.20 -9.65
C LEU A 77 7.15 9.12 -9.32
N TYR A 78 7.98 9.40 -8.32
CA TYR A 78 8.78 8.42 -7.62
C TYR A 78 8.24 8.25 -6.22
N ASN A 79 8.07 7.00 -5.79
CA ASN A 79 7.93 6.70 -4.36
C ASN A 79 9.32 6.46 -3.80
N VAL A 80 9.68 7.21 -2.77
CA VAL A 80 10.93 7.05 -2.04
C VAL A 80 10.57 6.61 -0.63
N TYR A 81 11.11 5.50 -0.17
CA TYR A 81 10.75 4.91 1.13
C TYR A 81 11.95 4.25 1.80
N ARG A 82 11.83 4.05 3.11
CA ARG A 82 12.85 3.34 3.90
C ARG A 82 12.43 1.93 4.21
N LEU A 83 13.41 1.03 4.22
CA LEU A 83 13.28 -0.33 4.72
C LEU A 83 14.40 -0.61 5.72
N PRO A 84 14.18 -1.50 6.71
CA PRO A 84 15.28 -2.06 7.48
C PRO A 84 16.33 -2.66 6.52
N SER A 85 17.60 -2.30 6.69
CA SER A 85 18.67 -2.77 5.79
C SER A 85 18.77 -4.30 5.80
N SER A 86 18.55 -4.93 6.95
CA SER A 86 18.53 -6.39 7.09
C SER A 86 17.45 -7.04 6.24
N LEU A 87 16.23 -6.51 6.28
CA LEU A 87 15.10 -6.99 5.46
C LEU A 87 15.40 -6.82 3.96
N HIS A 88 15.84 -5.62 3.55
CA HIS A 88 16.14 -5.32 2.16
C HIS A 88 17.24 -6.25 1.61
N SER A 89 18.33 -6.45 2.36
CA SER A 89 19.41 -7.38 2.02
C SER A 89 18.91 -8.82 1.91
N ALA A 90 18.13 -9.28 2.88
CA ALA A 90 17.63 -10.66 2.91
C ALA A 90 16.70 -10.96 1.71
N ILE A 91 15.78 -10.04 1.37
CA ILE A 91 14.91 -10.19 0.20
C ILE A 91 15.70 -10.11 -1.10
N SER A 92 16.62 -9.15 -1.23
CA SER A 92 17.44 -9.00 -2.44
C SER A 92 18.30 -10.22 -2.70
N TRP A 93 18.86 -10.82 -1.64
CA TRP A 93 19.64 -12.06 -1.74
C TRP A 93 18.77 -13.26 -2.13
N LYS A 94 17.57 -13.38 -1.55
CA LYS A 94 16.67 -14.51 -1.79
C LYS A 94 16.02 -14.47 -3.18
N PHE A 95 15.62 -13.28 -3.63
CA PHE A 95 14.82 -13.08 -4.84
C PHE A 95 15.50 -12.11 -5.82
N LEU A 96 16.65 -12.52 -6.36
CA LEU A 96 17.54 -11.70 -7.21
C LEU A 96 16.87 -11.00 -8.41
N SER A 97 15.81 -11.58 -8.97
CA SER A 97 15.11 -11.04 -10.14
C SER A 97 13.71 -10.50 -9.81
N ALA A 98 13.37 -10.39 -8.52
CA ALA A 98 12.07 -9.86 -8.14
C ALA A 98 11.96 -8.36 -8.44
N LYS A 99 10.77 -7.96 -8.85
CA LYS A 99 10.39 -6.53 -8.88
C LYS A 99 9.72 -6.18 -7.56
N SER A 100 10.16 -5.10 -6.94
CA SER A 100 9.57 -4.59 -5.71
C SER A 100 8.70 -3.37 -5.95
N TRP A 101 7.64 -3.25 -5.16
CA TRP A 101 6.69 -2.14 -5.22
C TRP A 101 6.26 -1.73 -3.81
N SER A 102 6.18 -0.44 -3.52
CA SER A 102 5.49 0.09 -2.34
C SER A 102 4.00 -0.22 -2.42
N VAL A 103 3.37 -0.44 -1.27
CA VAL A 103 1.91 -0.56 -1.14
C VAL A 103 1.20 0.62 -1.80
N TYR A 104 1.75 1.84 -1.72
CA TYR A 104 1.15 3.01 -2.37
C TYR A 104 1.15 2.91 -3.90
N SER A 105 2.22 2.40 -4.51
CA SER A 105 2.24 2.10 -5.95
C SER A 105 1.24 1.02 -6.34
N VAL A 106 1.10 0.01 -5.48
CA VAL A 106 0.14 -1.08 -5.68
C VAL A 106 -1.30 -0.54 -5.65
N LEU A 107 -1.62 0.33 -4.70
CA LEU A 107 -2.96 0.95 -4.60
C LEU A 107 -3.28 1.87 -5.78
N LEU A 108 -2.26 2.49 -6.37
CA LEU A 108 -2.37 3.30 -7.58
C LEU A 108 -2.60 2.48 -8.86
N LYS A 109 -2.37 1.16 -8.84
CA LYS A 109 -2.54 0.30 -10.01
C LYS A 109 -4.02 0.15 -10.37
N GLY A 110 -4.33 0.31 -11.66
CA GLY A 110 -5.70 0.20 -12.19
C GLY A 110 -6.59 1.41 -11.87
N GLN A 111 -6.09 2.38 -11.12
CA GLN A 111 -6.80 3.62 -10.84
C GLN A 111 -6.62 4.56 -12.05
N ALA A 112 -7.57 4.56 -12.98
CA ALA A 112 -7.58 5.46 -14.13
C ALA A 112 -8.92 6.19 -14.24
N SER A 113 -8.85 7.53 -14.22
CA SER A 113 -9.74 8.55 -14.80
C SER A 113 -11.24 8.29 -14.99
N GLN A 114 -11.91 7.53 -14.12
CA GLN A 114 -13.37 7.42 -14.16
C GLN A 114 -14.07 8.35 -13.17
N ASN A 115 -13.39 8.83 -12.12
CA ASN A 115 -13.92 9.81 -11.18
C ASN A 115 -12.91 10.93 -10.94
N ASP A 116 -13.41 12.16 -10.90
CA ASP A 116 -12.59 13.35 -10.66
C ASP A 116 -11.97 13.34 -9.26
N GLU A 117 -12.57 12.64 -8.30
CA GLU A 117 -12.10 12.52 -6.91
C GLU A 117 -12.29 11.10 -6.38
N ALA A 118 -11.22 10.46 -5.89
CA ALA A 118 -11.27 9.13 -5.32
C ALA A 118 -10.39 9.02 -4.07
N MET A 119 -10.82 8.19 -3.13
CA MET A 119 -10.08 7.81 -1.94
C MET A 119 -10.09 6.29 -1.84
N ILE A 120 -8.91 5.68 -1.99
CA ILE A 120 -8.70 4.23 -1.94
C ILE A 120 -8.10 3.92 -0.58
N ILE A 121 -8.68 2.94 0.11
CA ILE A 121 -8.26 2.54 1.45
C ILE A 121 -7.99 1.04 1.47
N ASP A 122 -6.86 0.65 2.03
CA ASP A 122 -6.53 -0.75 2.30
C ASP A 122 -6.39 -0.98 3.80
N PHE A 123 -7.32 -1.74 4.38
CA PHE A 123 -7.37 -2.03 5.81
C PHE A 123 -6.48 -3.22 6.18
N LYS A 124 -5.74 -3.07 7.27
CA LYS A 124 -5.05 -4.15 7.99
C LYS A 124 -5.59 -4.20 9.42
N THR A 125 -4.96 -4.97 10.29
CA THR A 125 -5.47 -5.23 11.65
C THR A 125 -5.57 -3.96 12.51
N ASP A 126 -4.55 -3.11 12.47
CA ASP A 126 -4.36 -1.95 13.35
C ASP A 126 -3.90 -0.70 12.60
N GLU A 127 -3.87 -0.76 11.27
CA GLU A 127 -3.55 0.36 10.40
C GLU A 127 -4.32 0.28 9.07
N PHE A 128 -4.41 1.39 8.37
CA PHE A 128 -4.96 1.46 7.03
C PHE A 128 -4.16 2.43 6.17
N SER A 129 -3.90 2.03 4.92
CA SER A 129 -3.25 2.87 3.92
C SER A 129 -4.29 3.62 3.12
N VAL A 130 -4.10 4.91 2.91
CA VAL A 130 -4.99 5.80 2.16
C VAL A 130 -4.25 6.39 0.97
N VAL A 131 -4.85 6.29 -0.22
CA VAL A 131 -4.44 7.01 -1.42
C VAL A 131 -5.59 7.91 -1.87
N ILE A 132 -5.34 9.21 -2.03
CA ILE A 132 -6.33 10.20 -2.46
C ILE A 132 -5.92 10.78 -3.79
N LEU A 133 -6.86 10.76 -4.73
CA LEU A 133 -6.69 11.17 -6.11
C LEU A 133 -7.66 12.30 -6.44
N LYS A 134 -7.18 13.29 -7.18
CA LYS A 134 -8.03 14.31 -7.80
C LYS A 134 -7.54 14.66 -9.19
N ASN A 135 -8.40 14.60 -10.20
CA ASN A 135 -8.07 14.92 -11.59
C ASN A 135 -6.81 14.21 -12.09
N ASN A 136 -6.72 12.89 -11.86
CA ASN A 136 -5.54 12.05 -12.18
C ASN A 136 -4.23 12.51 -11.54
N LYS A 137 -4.29 13.21 -10.39
CA LYS A 137 -3.12 13.55 -9.59
C LYS A 137 -3.23 12.91 -8.22
N LEU A 138 -2.11 12.40 -7.75
CA LEU A 138 -1.96 11.99 -6.36
C LEU A 138 -1.97 13.24 -5.47
N LEU A 139 -2.92 13.31 -4.53
CA LEU A 139 -2.95 14.34 -3.49
C LEU A 139 -2.33 13.86 -2.18
N LEU A 140 -2.51 12.58 -1.85
CA LEU A 140 -2.03 11.99 -0.60
C LEU A 140 -1.81 10.48 -0.80
N ALA A 141 -0.72 9.96 -0.25
CA ALA A 141 -0.53 8.53 -0.01
C ALA A 141 0.08 8.34 1.38
N LYS A 142 -0.66 7.73 2.32
CA LYS A 142 -0.24 7.63 3.72
C LYS A 142 -0.95 6.51 4.47
N THR A 143 -0.23 5.84 5.37
CA THR A 143 -0.79 4.91 6.35
C THR A 143 -1.05 5.60 7.69
N PHE A 144 -2.17 5.25 8.31
CA PHE A 144 -2.55 5.68 9.66
C PHE A 144 -2.80 4.46 10.54
N SER A 145 -2.33 4.50 11.77
CA SER A 145 -2.72 3.52 12.80
C SER A 145 -4.08 3.88 13.38
N TYR A 146 -4.85 2.89 13.80
CA TYR A 146 -6.14 3.08 14.45
C TYR A 146 -6.38 2.02 15.52
N THR A 147 -7.17 2.39 16.53
CA THR A 147 -7.59 1.46 17.59
C THR A 147 -9.11 1.34 17.68
N SER A 148 -9.82 2.29 17.07
CA SER A 148 -11.27 2.38 17.07
C SER A 148 -11.83 2.77 15.69
N PRO A 149 -13.10 2.46 15.39
CA PRO A 149 -13.79 2.96 14.21
C PRO A 149 -13.78 4.49 14.09
N GLU A 150 -13.85 5.19 15.22
CA GLU A 150 -13.86 6.64 15.30
C GLU A 150 -12.53 7.26 14.83
N ASP A 151 -11.40 6.59 15.09
CA ASP A 151 -10.08 7.01 14.61
C ASP A 151 -10.04 7.00 13.07
N VAL A 152 -10.55 5.93 12.45
CA VAL A 152 -10.61 5.78 10.99
C VAL A 152 -11.45 6.93 10.42
N LEU A 153 -12.68 7.10 10.92
CA LEU A 153 -13.58 8.17 10.46
C LEU A 153 -12.92 9.55 10.62
N TYR A 154 -12.29 9.82 11.77
CA TYR A 154 -11.60 11.08 12.03
C TYR A 154 -10.53 11.38 10.98
N TYR A 155 -9.64 10.43 10.69
CA TYR A 155 -8.57 10.64 9.72
C TYR A 155 -9.10 10.89 8.32
N LEU A 156 -10.12 10.15 7.87
CA LEU A 156 -10.68 10.32 6.53
C LEU A 156 -11.41 11.66 6.39
N LEU A 157 -12.22 12.05 7.39
CA LEU A 157 -12.89 13.36 7.39
C LEU A 157 -11.88 14.50 7.43
N LYS A 158 -10.79 14.36 8.20
CA LYS A 158 -9.69 15.33 8.24
C LYS A 158 -9.00 15.45 6.88
N CYS A 159 -8.74 14.34 6.19
CA CYS A 159 -8.18 14.37 4.84
C CYS A 159 -9.11 15.11 3.86
N CYS A 160 -10.41 14.83 3.91
CA CYS A 160 -11.40 15.56 3.10
C CYS A 160 -11.36 17.07 3.40
N GLN A 161 -11.34 17.46 4.67
CA GLN A 161 -11.28 18.87 5.06
C GLN A 161 -9.99 19.55 4.55
N GLN A 162 -8.83 18.92 4.75
CA GLN A 162 -7.53 19.50 4.37
C GLN A 162 -7.35 19.62 2.85
N LEU A 163 -7.95 18.71 2.10
CA LEU A 163 -7.86 18.66 0.63
C LEU A 163 -9.07 19.28 -0.08
N ASN A 164 -10.00 19.87 0.68
CA ASN A 164 -11.23 20.46 0.18
C ASN A 164 -12.05 19.49 -0.71
N LEU A 165 -12.29 18.29 -0.19
CA LEU A 165 -13.07 17.21 -0.81
C LEU A 165 -14.39 17.03 -0.06
N SER A 166 -15.45 16.67 -0.78
CA SER A 166 -16.78 16.44 -0.21
C SER A 166 -17.06 14.94 -0.05
N GLN A 167 -17.55 14.54 1.13
CA GLN A 167 -17.98 13.17 1.39
C GLN A 167 -19.20 12.75 0.56
N GLN A 168 -19.90 13.73 -0.03
CA GLN A 168 -21.04 13.49 -0.91
C GLN A 168 -20.63 13.10 -2.33
N THR A 169 -19.47 13.56 -2.80
CA THR A 169 -19.02 13.38 -4.19
C THR A 169 -17.85 12.44 -4.31
N ILE A 170 -16.94 12.42 -3.34
CA ILE A 170 -15.77 11.55 -3.38
C ILE A 170 -16.18 10.08 -3.40
N LYS A 171 -15.55 9.31 -4.28
CA LYS A 171 -15.68 7.86 -4.29
C LYS A 171 -14.72 7.25 -3.26
N LEU A 172 -15.27 6.46 -2.34
CA LEU A 172 -14.52 5.77 -1.29
C LEU A 172 -14.48 4.27 -1.57
N SER A 173 -13.30 3.78 -1.96
CA SER A 173 -13.06 2.38 -2.32
C SER A 173 -12.34 1.65 -1.17
N LEU A 174 -12.95 0.59 -0.65
CA LEU A 174 -12.51 -0.17 0.51
C LEU A 174 -11.87 -1.51 0.08
N ALA A 175 -10.65 -1.75 0.51
CA ALA A 175 -9.90 -3.00 0.35
C ALA A 175 -9.37 -3.50 1.71
N GLY A 176 -8.84 -4.71 1.72
CA GLY A 176 -8.22 -5.29 2.89
C GLY A 176 -9.22 -5.82 3.92
N LEU A 177 -8.78 -5.95 5.17
CA LEU A 177 -9.48 -6.63 6.27
C LEU A 177 -10.65 -5.80 6.85
N ILE A 178 -11.70 -5.58 6.04
CA ILE A 178 -12.89 -4.84 6.43
C ILE A 178 -14.16 -5.58 6.02
N GLU A 179 -15.09 -5.79 6.95
CA GLU A 179 -16.38 -6.42 6.67
C GLU A 179 -17.51 -5.40 6.58
N LYS A 180 -18.54 -5.72 5.79
CA LYS A 180 -19.73 -4.85 5.63
C LYS A 180 -20.52 -4.67 6.94
N ASP A 181 -20.44 -5.63 7.85
CA ASP A 181 -21.04 -5.59 9.19
C ASP A 181 -20.03 -5.18 10.29
N SER A 182 -18.84 -4.72 9.92
CA SER A 182 -17.88 -4.17 10.88
C SER A 182 -18.34 -2.82 11.43
N ALA A 183 -17.87 -2.46 12.63
CA ALA A 183 -18.12 -1.14 13.19
C ALA A 183 -17.51 -0.02 12.34
N VAL A 184 -16.31 -0.26 11.77
CA VAL A 184 -15.64 0.67 10.84
C VAL A 184 -16.55 0.95 9.63
N TYR A 185 -17.02 -0.07 8.94
CA TYR A 185 -17.90 0.12 7.78
C TYR A 185 -19.17 0.90 8.14
N ARG A 186 -19.81 0.56 9.27
CA ARG A 186 -21.01 1.26 9.75
C ARG A 186 -20.76 2.74 10.02
N GLU A 187 -19.61 3.10 10.60
CA GLU A 187 -19.26 4.51 10.80
C GLU A 187 -19.02 5.22 9.46
N LEU A 188 -18.24 4.64 8.56
CA LEU A 188 -17.98 5.24 7.24
C LEU A 188 -19.26 5.45 6.43
N TYR A 189 -20.17 4.47 6.44
CA TYR A 189 -21.43 4.51 5.71
C TYR A 189 -22.36 5.64 6.14
N LYS A 190 -22.22 6.18 7.37
CA LYS A 190 -23.00 7.33 7.83
C LYS A 190 -22.57 8.65 7.18
N TYR A 191 -21.33 8.75 6.69
CA TYR A 191 -20.73 10.00 6.24
C TYR A 191 -20.41 10.01 4.75
N PHE A 192 -20.01 8.88 4.17
CA PHE A 192 -19.62 8.79 2.76
C PHE A 192 -20.75 8.19 1.92
N ILE A 193 -21.23 8.94 0.93
CA ILE A 193 -22.35 8.51 0.08
C ILE A 193 -21.91 7.43 -0.93
N ASN A 194 -20.73 7.60 -1.52
CA ASN A 194 -20.25 6.73 -2.59
C ASN A 194 -19.21 5.73 -2.06
N LEU A 195 -19.67 4.78 -1.25
CA LEU A 195 -18.85 3.74 -0.63
C LEU A 195 -18.94 2.43 -1.43
N GLU A 196 -17.81 1.86 -1.82
CA GLU A 196 -17.76 0.54 -2.48
C GLU A 196 -16.58 -0.31 -1.98
N PHE A 197 -16.69 -1.63 -2.16
CA PHE A 197 -15.57 -2.54 -1.99
C PHE A 197 -14.81 -2.70 -3.31
N GLU A 198 -13.50 -2.79 -3.22
CA GLU A 198 -12.63 -3.07 -4.36
C GLU A 198 -12.85 -4.49 -4.89
N SER A 199 -12.77 -4.66 -6.21
CA SER A 199 -12.81 -5.97 -6.86
C SER A 199 -11.40 -6.48 -7.18
N LEU A 200 -11.28 -7.76 -7.50
CA LEU A 200 -10.01 -8.32 -7.98
C LEU A 200 -9.68 -7.79 -9.37
N SER A 201 -8.38 -7.68 -9.67
CA SER A 201 -7.94 -7.55 -11.05
C SER A 201 -8.44 -8.73 -11.89
N ALA A 202 -9.00 -8.45 -13.07
CA ALA A 202 -9.54 -9.46 -13.99
C ALA A 202 -8.53 -10.55 -14.40
N GLU A 203 -7.24 -10.25 -14.25
CA GLU A 203 -6.12 -11.11 -14.63
C GLU A 203 -5.73 -12.13 -13.54
N VAL A 204 -6.28 -12.00 -12.32
CA VAL A 204 -5.88 -12.81 -11.16
C VAL A 204 -6.98 -13.80 -10.77
N LYS A 205 -6.61 -15.08 -10.69
CA LYS A 205 -7.47 -16.14 -10.14
C LYS A 205 -7.00 -16.52 -8.74
N LEU A 206 -7.89 -16.39 -7.77
CA LEU A 206 -7.65 -16.88 -6.42
C LEU A 206 -7.73 -18.42 -6.39
N SER A 207 -6.97 -19.02 -5.48
CA SER A 207 -7.12 -20.45 -5.17
C SER A 207 -8.44 -20.69 -4.44
N GLU A 208 -8.97 -21.91 -4.54
CA GLU A 208 -10.25 -22.30 -3.90
C GLU A 208 -10.27 -21.99 -2.39
N ALA A 209 -9.14 -22.17 -1.71
CA ALA A 209 -8.99 -21.86 -0.29
C ALA A 209 -9.18 -20.38 0.07
N LEU A 210 -9.05 -19.45 -0.90
CA LEU A 210 -9.21 -18.01 -0.69
C LEU A 210 -10.58 -17.49 -1.16
N ILE A 211 -11.26 -18.21 -2.06
CA ILE A 211 -12.59 -17.83 -2.59
C ILE A 211 -13.65 -17.81 -1.47
N VAL A 212 -13.41 -18.49 -0.35
CA VAL A 212 -14.30 -18.46 0.83
C VAL A 212 -14.31 -17.11 1.56
N HIS A 213 -13.35 -16.22 1.26
CA HIS A 213 -13.24 -14.89 1.84
C HIS A 213 -13.65 -13.81 0.83
N PRO A 214 -14.08 -12.62 1.31
CA PRO A 214 -14.42 -11.52 0.42
C PRO A 214 -13.26 -11.11 -0.50
N GLU A 215 -13.56 -10.84 -1.77
CA GLU A 215 -12.57 -10.50 -2.80
C GLU A 215 -11.68 -9.30 -2.43
N HIS A 216 -12.27 -8.27 -1.82
CA HIS A 216 -11.58 -7.03 -1.47
C HIS A 216 -10.44 -7.24 -0.48
N TYR A 217 -10.42 -8.34 0.29
CA TYR A 217 -9.31 -8.72 1.18
C TYR A 217 -8.01 -8.94 0.41
N PHE A 218 -8.12 -9.30 -0.87
CA PHE A 218 -7.00 -9.63 -1.73
C PHE A 218 -6.79 -8.59 -2.85
N SER A 219 -7.43 -7.42 -2.78
CA SER A 219 -7.29 -6.40 -3.81
C SER A 219 -5.82 -5.98 -3.99
N SER A 220 -5.12 -5.60 -2.91
CA SER A 220 -3.71 -5.19 -2.97
C SER A 220 -2.80 -6.29 -3.52
N ILE A 221 -2.98 -7.55 -3.11
CA ILE A 221 -2.13 -8.65 -3.61
C ILE A 221 -2.45 -8.97 -5.08
N SER A 222 -3.71 -8.85 -5.51
CA SER A 222 -4.09 -9.01 -6.92
C SER A 222 -3.50 -7.90 -7.80
N LYS A 223 -3.49 -6.66 -7.32
CA LYS A 223 -2.87 -5.50 -7.98
C LYS A 223 -1.35 -5.66 -8.08
N LEU A 224 -0.70 -6.16 -7.03
CA LEU A 224 0.74 -6.45 -7.03
C LEU A 224 1.11 -7.50 -8.08
N ALA A 225 0.31 -8.56 -8.22
CA ALA A 225 0.53 -9.56 -9.26
C ALA A 225 0.45 -8.92 -10.66
N ALA A 226 -0.52 -8.03 -10.91
CA ALA A 226 -0.66 -7.29 -12.16
C ALA A 226 0.45 -6.23 -12.41
N CYS A 227 1.32 -5.95 -11.43
CA CYS A 227 2.49 -5.10 -11.65
C CYS A 227 3.68 -5.84 -12.28
N VAL A 228 3.61 -7.17 -12.35
CA VAL A 228 4.67 -7.99 -12.94
C VAL A 228 4.22 -8.76 -14.18
N LEU A 229 2.91 -9.01 -14.34
CA LEU A 229 2.32 -9.45 -15.61
C LEU A 229 2.60 -8.44 -16.73
#